data_AF-A0A1V6K4L2-F1
#
_entry.id   AF-A0A1V6K4L2-F1
#
_cell.length_a   1.000
_cell.length_b   1.000
_cell.length_c   1.000
_cell.angle_alpha   90.00
_cell.angle_beta   90.00
_cell.angle_gamma   90.00
#
_symmetry.space_group_name_H-M   'P 1'
#
loop_
_entity.id
_entity.type
_entity.pdbx_description
1 polymer ?
#
loop_
_entity_poly.entity_id
_entity_poly.type
_entity_poly.pdbx_seq_one_letter_code
_entity_poly.pdbx_strand_id
1 'polypeptide(L)'
;MDSFAVGSAMTPRRLPGRPVTMTSWDTDAKVGTFLLAMRDGMTHGEAASAWRGMPPDGREALFSSALDGLGVHDALPRVWEMAHYAFDLSISSTAFAQLKRHRMATILPGSPFVGSGTVVPPSFPASARRLLEKGAALSEDCARSLPEGLRPYILLNAHRRAVSMSVNARELVHISRLREDSHAQWDIRGIASKMLALAKRRAPLTLSASGGKSSLER
;
A
#
# COMPACT_ATOMS: atom_id res chain seq x y z
N MET A 1 26.97 -0.86 -4.77
CA MET A 1 26.24 -0.42 -3.57
C MET A 1 25.85 1.01 -3.80
N ASP A 2 24.56 1.29 -3.95
CA ASP A 2 24.08 2.67 -4.13
C ASP A 2 24.56 3.53 -2.95
N SER A 3 25.07 4.71 -3.24
CA SER A 3 25.52 5.69 -2.24
C SER A 3 24.41 6.12 -1.26
N PHE A 4 23.16 5.71 -1.50
CA PHE A 4 22.03 5.79 -0.57
C PHE A 4 22.12 4.83 0.63
N ALA A 5 22.99 3.82 0.59
CA ALA A 5 23.00 2.71 1.56
C ALA A 5 23.98 2.87 2.73
N VAL A 6 24.80 3.93 2.78
CA VAL A 6 25.84 4.08 3.81
C VAL A 6 25.81 5.46 4.46
N GLY A 7 25.31 5.51 5.70
CA GLY A 7 25.52 6.60 6.67
C GLY A 7 24.43 7.67 6.68
N SER A 8 23.78 7.89 7.84
CA SER A 8 22.83 8.98 8.23
C SER A 8 21.67 9.38 7.29
N ALA A 9 21.74 9.12 5.99
CA ALA A 9 20.99 9.79 4.93
C ALA A 9 19.56 9.27 4.74
N MET A 10 19.14 8.27 5.50
CA MET A 10 17.79 7.67 5.41
C MET A 10 16.89 8.01 6.59
N THR A 11 17.32 8.88 7.51
CA THR A 11 16.45 9.41 8.56
C THR A 11 15.59 10.52 7.94
N PRO A 12 14.28 10.30 7.72
CA PRO A 12 13.42 11.36 7.21
C PRO A 12 13.36 12.48 8.24
N ARG A 13 13.39 13.74 7.78
CA ARG A 13 13.23 14.90 8.67
C ARG A 13 11.79 15.09 9.14
N ARG A 14 10.82 14.62 8.35
CA ARG A 14 9.39 14.74 8.59
C ARG A 14 8.65 13.53 8.02
N LEU A 15 7.52 13.21 8.63
CA LEU A 15 6.56 12.26 8.07
C LEU A 15 5.64 12.98 7.07
N PRO A 16 5.06 12.24 6.10
CA PRO A 16 3.93 12.73 5.33
C PRO A 16 2.82 13.28 6.24
N GLY A 17 2.17 14.37 5.83
CA GLY A 17 1.09 15.00 6.63
C GLY A 17 -0.18 14.15 6.75
N ARG A 18 -0.28 13.05 6.00
CA ARG A 18 -1.37 12.08 6.04
C ARG A 18 -0.78 10.66 6.16
N PRO A 19 -1.51 9.69 6.76
CA PRO A 19 -1.05 8.31 6.83
C PRO A 19 -0.77 7.66 5.47
N VAL A 20 -1.54 8.05 4.44
CA VAL A 20 -1.40 7.57 3.06
C VAL A 20 -1.63 8.75 2.12
N THR A 21 -0.69 8.98 1.21
CA THR A 21 -0.79 9.91 0.09
C THR A 21 -0.48 9.14 -1.18
N MET A 22 -1.35 9.20 -2.19
CA MET A 22 -1.08 8.59 -3.49
C MET A 22 -0.36 9.62 -4.38
N THR A 23 0.81 9.26 -4.89
CA THR A 23 1.72 10.17 -5.62
C THR A 23 1.70 9.96 -7.13
N SER A 24 1.36 8.74 -7.58
CA SER A 24 1.17 8.40 -8.99
C SER A 24 0.12 7.29 -9.13
N TRP A 25 -0.62 7.27 -10.25
CA TRP A 25 -1.65 6.27 -10.49
C TRP A 25 -1.94 6.10 -11.99
N ASP A 26 -2.24 4.87 -12.37
CA ASP A 26 -2.92 4.54 -13.62
C ASP A 26 -4.46 4.51 -13.45
N THR A 27 -5.18 4.54 -14.57
CA THR A 27 -6.64 4.42 -14.63
C THR A 27 -7.04 3.09 -15.29
N ASP A 28 -8.35 2.79 -15.33
CA ASP A 28 -8.87 1.61 -16.02
C ASP A 28 -8.43 1.52 -17.49
N ALA A 29 -8.12 2.65 -18.12
CA ALA A 29 -7.62 2.68 -19.47
C ALA A 29 -6.34 1.86 -19.67
N LYS A 30 -5.48 1.78 -18.65
CA LYS A 30 -4.23 1.02 -18.74
C LYS A 30 -4.54 -0.47 -18.96
N VAL A 31 -5.29 -1.08 -18.04
CA VAL A 31 -5.63 -2.50 -18.13
C VAL A 31 -6.60 -2.77 -19.29
N GLY A 32 -7.62 -1.92 -19.46
CA GLY A 32 -8.62 -2.05 -20.52
C GLY A 32 -8.01 -2.05 -21.92
N THR A 33 -7.02 -1.20 -22.19
CA THR A 33 -6.30 -1.19 -23.47
C THR A 33 -5.58 -2.52 -23.71
N PHE A 34 -4.89 -3.07 -22.72
CA PHE A 34 -4.20 -4.35 -22.88
C PHE A 34 -5.18 -5.53 -23.01
N LEU A 35 -6.30 -5.50 -22.29
CA LEU A 35 -7.35 -6.50 -22.44
C LEU A 35 -7.91 -6.53 -23.88
N LEU A 36 -8.19 -5.36 -24.46
CA LEU A 36 -8.64 -5.27 -25.86
C LEU A 36 -7.58 -5.74 -26.84
N ALA A 37 -6.32 -5.31 -26.65
CA ALA A 37 -5.21 -5.74 -27.50
C ALA A 37 -5.06 -7.27 -27.50
N MET A 38 -5.17 -7.90 -26.33
CA MET A 38 -5.08 -9.36 -26.21
C MET A 38 -6.30 -10.10 -26.75
N ARG A 39 -7.51 -9.58 -26.52
CA ARG A 39 -8.77 -10.20 -26.96
C ARG A 39 -8.92 -10.17 -28.49
N ASP A 40 -8.60 -9.02 -29.09
CA ASP A 40 -8.91 -8.74 -30.49
C ASP A 40 -7.68 -8.77 -31.41
N GLY A 41 -6.49 -9.08 -30.88
CA GLY A 41 -5.24 -9.11 -31.64
C GLY A 41 -4.80 -7.73 -32.15
N MET A 42 -5.28 -6.65 -31.52
CA MET A 42 -4.98 -5.27 -31.92
C MET A 42 -3.59 -4.83 -31.48
N THR A 43 -2.97 -3.93 -32.24
CA THR A 43 -1.83 -3.16 -31.73
C THR A 43 -2.25 -2.29 -30.54
N HIS A 44 -1.30 -1.89 -29.71
CA HIS A 44 -1.60 -1.05 -28.54
C HIS A 44 -2.28 0.28 -28.91
N GLY A 45 -1.91 0.88 -30.05
CA GLY A 45 -2.50 2.14 -30.53
C GLY A 45 -3.95 2.00 -30.99
N GLU A 46 -4.28 0.90 -31.67
CA GLU A 46 -5.64 0.56 -32.08
C GLU A 46 -6.51 0.28 -30.85
N ALA A 47 -6.03 -0.55 -29.93
CA ALA A 47 -6.73 -0.88 -28.70
C ALA A 47 -6.97 0.35 -27.82
N ALA A 48 -6.01 1.28 -27.74
CA ALA A 48 -6.17 2.53 -27.00
C ALA A 48 -7.24 3.44 -27.65
N SER A 49 -7.33 3.43 -28.98
CA SER A 49 -8.36 4.15 -29.72
C SER A 49 -9.74 3.53 -29.51
N ALA A 50 -9.83 2.19 -29.57
CA ALA A 50 -11.05 1.44 -29.28
C ALA A 50 -11.53 1.67 -27.83
N TRP A 51 -10.63 1.64 -26.85
CA TRP A 51 -10.96 1.92 -25.45
C TRP A 51 -11.57 3.31 -25.25
N ARG A 52 -11.02 4.33 -25.92
CA ARG A 52 -11.55 5.71 -25.85
C ARG A 52 -13.00 5.81 -26.35
N GLY A 53 -13.33 5.09 -27.42
CA GLY A 53 -14.68 5.03 -27.98
C GLY A 53 -15.63 4.04 -27.28
N MET A 54 -15.13 3.17 -26.40
CA MET A 54 -15.93 2.12 -25.76
C MET A 54 -16.89 2.70 -24.71
N PRO A 55 -18.20 2.39 -24.78
CA PRO A 55 -19.18 2.83 -23.79
C PRO A 55 -18.95 2.17 -22.42
N PRO A 56 -19.41 2.78 -21.31
CA PRO A 56 -19.22 2.26 -19.95
C PRO A 56 -19.60 0.79 -19.79
N ASP A 57 -20.78 0.38 -20.23
CA ASP A 57 -21.27 -1.01 -20.12
C ASP A 57 -20.34 -2.00 -20.85
N GLY A 58 -19.77 -1.58 -21.97
CA GLY A 58 -18.80 -2.38 -22.72
C GLY A 58 -17.48 -2.55 -21.97
N ARG A 59 -17.05 -1.52 -21.22
CA ARG A 59 -15.86 -1.58 -20.36
C ARG A 59 -16.11 -2.52 -19.18
N GLU A 60 -17.27 -2.41 -18.54
CA GLU A 60 -17.66 -3.29 -17.44
C GLU A 60 -17.71 -4.75 -17.88
N ALA A 61 -18.34 -5.04 -19.02
CA ALA A 61 -18.38 -6.38 -19.60
C ALA A 61 -16.98 -6.94 -19.91
N LEU A 62 -16.07 -6.12 -20.45
CA LEU A 62 -14.69 -6.52 -20.73
C LEU A 62 -13.95 -6.94 -19.44
N PHE A 63 -14.05 -6.14 -18.38
CA PHE A 63 -13.40 -6.45 -17.11
C PHE A 63 -14.05 -7.65 -16.42
N SER A 64 -15.38 -7.74 -16.43
CA SER A 64 -16.13 -8.87 -15.88
C SER A 64 -15.71 -10.18 -16.55
N SER A 65 -15.68 -10.21 -17.89
CA SER A 65 -15.24 -11.38 -18.65
C SER A 65 -13.78 -11.77 -18.36
N ALA A 66 -12.90 -10.80 -18.13
CA ALA A 66 -11.50 -11.07 -17.78
C ALA A 66 -11.30 -11.63 -16.36
N LEU A 67 -12.30 -11.47 -15.49
CA LEU A 67 -12.29 -11.93 -14.10
C LEU A 67 -13.18 -13.16 -13.89
N ASP A 68 -13.91 -13.60 -14.91
CA ASP A 68 -14.85 -14.71 -14.83
C ASP A 68 -14.14 -16.01 -14.42
N GLY A 69 -14.81 -16.78 -13.57
CA GLY A 69 -14.28 -18.02 -12.99
C GLY A 69 -13.17 -17.88 -11.93
N LEU A 70 -12.71 -16.66 -11.60
CA LEU A 70 -11.71 -16.47 -10.53
C LEU A 70 -12.34 -16.48 -9.14
N GLY A 71 -11.84 -17.35 -8.27
CA GLY A 71 -12.14 -17.35 -6.85
C GLY A 71 -11.35 -16.33 -6.05
N VAL A 72 -11.70 -16.20 -4.77
CA VAL A 72 -11.06 -15.27 -3.81
C VAL A 72 -9.56 -15.56 -3.59
N HIS A 73 -9.14 -16.80 -3.81
CA HIS A 73 -7.74 -17.23 -3.69
C HIS A 73 -6.94 -17.13 -4.99
N ASP A 74 -7.61 -16.97 -6.13
CA ASP A 74 -6.96 -16.94 -7.43
C ASP A 74 -6.32 -15.60 -7.71
N ALA A 75 -5.08 -15.62 -8.17
CA ALA A 75 -4.41 -14.38 -8.54
C ALA A 75 -5.04 -13.78 -9.81
N LEU A 76 -5.11 -12.45 -9.88
CA LEU A 76 -5.61 -11.77 -11.07
C LEU A 76 -4.72 -12.06 -12.30
N PRO A 77 -5.25 -11.94 -13.53
CA PRO A 77 -4.45 -12.15 -14.74
C PRO A 77 -3.23 -11.21 -14.80
N ARG A 78 -2.14 -11.63 -15.46
CA ARG A 78 -0.88 -10.85 -15.51
C ARG A 78 -1.05 -9.46 -16.14
N VAL A 79 -2.07 -9.25 -16.96
CA VAL A 79 -2.36 -7.92 -17.54
C VAL A 79 -2.63 -6.84 -16.47
N TRP A 80 -3.06 -7.22 -15.26
CA TRP A 80 -3.16 -6.29 -14.11
C TRP A 80 -1.81 -5.79 -13.61
N GLU A 81 -0.70 -6.45 -13.93
CA GLU A 81 0.64 -5.98 -13.58
C GLU A 81 1.00 -4.70 -14.35
N MET A 82 0.29 -4.37 -15.44
CA MET A 82 0.57 -3.20 -16.28
C MET A 82 0.12 -1.86 -15.69
N ALA A 83 -0.79 -1.88 -14.70
CA ALA A 83 -1.26 -0.68 -14.01
C ALA A 83 -0.53 -0.52 -12.67
N HIS A 84 -0.01 0.67 -12.42
CA HIS A 84 0.79 0.99 -11.24
C HIS A 84 0.20 2.11 -10.39
N TYR A 85 0.48 2.03 -9.09
CA TYR A 85 0.13 3.03 -8.10
C TYR A 85 1.33 3.28 -7.20
N ALA A 86 1.63 4.54 -6.91
CA ALA A 86 2.67 4.94 -5.98
C ALA A 86 2.09 5.68 -4.79
N PHE A 87 2.66 5.43 -3.61
CA PHE A 87 2.20 5.97 -2.34
C PHE A 87 3.37 6.42 -1.47
N ASP A 88 3.17 7.53 -0.78
CA ASP A 88 3.92 7.90 0.41
C ASP A 88 3.09 7.57 1.65
N LEU A 89 3.69 6.80 2.56
CA LEU A 89 3.04 6.25 3.73
C LEU A 89 3.70 6.78 5.01
N SER A 90 2.89 7.04 6.03
CA SER A 90 3.30 7.26 7.41
C SER A 90 2.68 6.16 8.28
N ILE A 91 3.48 5.15 8.62
CA ILE A 91 2.99 3.91 9.25
C ILE A 91 3.84 3.53 10.45
N SER A 92 3.28 2.80 11.42
CA SER A 92 4.10 2.25 12.51
C SER A 92 5.12 1.25 11.99
N SER A 93 6.24 1.08 12.70
CA SER A 93 7.20 0.01 12.42
C SER A 93 6.57 -1.38 12.49
N THR A 94 5.50 -1.56 13.29
CA THR A 94 4.71 -2.80 13.36
C THR A 94 3.93 -3.06 12.06
N ALA A 95 3.21 -2.04 11.54
CA ALA A 95 2.50 -2.15 10.27
C ALA A 95 3.49 -2.36 9.11
N PHE A 96 4.63 -1.68 9.13
CA PHE A 96 5.69 -1.88 8.14
C PHE A 96 6.22 -3.32 8.14
N ALA A 97 6.36 -3.97 9.31
CA ALA A 97 6.79 -5.36 9.39
C ALA A 97 5.83 -6.33 8.67
N GLN A 98 4.55 -5.97 8.55
CA GLN A 98 3.56 -6.70 7.74
C GLN A 98 3.65 -6.32 6.25
N LEU A 99 3.74 -5.02 5.95
CA LEU A 99 3.79 -4.50 4.58
C LEU A 99 5.01 -5.00 3.80
N LYS A 100 6.19 -5.07 4.43
CA LYS A 100 7.46 -5.48 3.77
C LYS A 100 7.45 -6.92 3.25
N ARG A 101 6.41 -7.72 3.53
CA ARG A 101 6.24 -9.08 3.04
C ARG A 101 5.65 -9.14 1.62
N HIS A 102 5.20 -8.00 1.08
CA HIS A 102 4.66 -7.88 -0.27
C HIS A 102 5.79 -7.64 -1.28
N ARG A 103 6.49 -8.73 -1.61
CA ARG A 103 7.78 -8.70 -2.36
C ARG A 103 7.66 -8.26 -3.81
N MET A 104 6.46 -8.29 -4.39
CA MET A 104 6.21 -7.80 -5.75
C MET A 104 6.09 -6.28 -5.83
N ALA A 105 6.04 -5.59 -4.68
CA ALA A 105 6.05 -4.14 -4.61
C ALA A 105 7.47 -3.60 -4.42
N THR A 106 7.74 -2.44 -4.98
CA THR A 106 8.93 -1.64 -4.66
C THR A 106 8.67 -0.87 -3.38
N ILE A 107 9.43 -1.15 -2.32
CA ILE A 107 9.24 -0.55 -1.00
C ILE A 107 10.56 0.08 -0.54
N LEU A 108 10.54 1.40 -0.34
CA LEU A 108 11.68 2.20 0.09
C LEU A 108 11.40 2.74 1.51
N PRO A 109 11.91 2.07 2.55
CA PRO A 109 11.64 2.48 3.93
C PRO A 109 12.62 3.55 4.42
N GLY A 110 12.09 4.61 5.02
CA GLY A 110 12.84 5.49 5.91
C GLY A 110 12.92 4.91 7.32
N SER A 111 13.92 5.32 8.10
CA SER A 111 14.02 4.94 9.52
C SER A 111 12.99 5.66 10.39
N PRO A 112 12.50 5.05 11.48
CA PRO A 112 11.84 5.81 12.53
C PRO A 112 12.83 6.82 13.13
N PHE A 113 12.31 7.94 13.63
CA PHE A 113 13.12 9.01 14.20
C PHE A 113 12.44 9.64 15.40
N VAL A 114 13.20 10.35 16.23
CA VAL A 114 12.68 11.08 17.39
C VAL A 114 11.64 12.11 16.93
N GLY A 115 10.44 12.09 17.51
CA GLY A 115 9.34 12.97 17.10
C GLY A 115 8.53 12.46 15.90
N SER A 116 8.82 11.25 15.38
CA SER A 116 7.95 10.57 14.42
C SER A 116 6.57 10.22 15.01
N GLY A 117 6.46 10.25 16.34
CA GLY A 117 5.23 9.91 17.06
C GLY A 117 4.90 8.42 16.99
N THR A 118 3.94 8.01 17.80
CA THR A 118 3.58 6.59 17.97
C THR A 118 2.16 6.28 17.50
N VAL A 119 1.92 5.01 17.20
CA VAL A 119 0.59 4.45 16.93
C VAL A 119 0.18 3.59 18.12
N VAL A 120 -1.00 3.87 18.66
CA VAL A 120 -1.59 3.15 19.81
C VAL A 120 -2.91 2.54 19.37
N PRO A 121 -3.18 1.25 19.65
CA PRO A 121 -4.47 0.66 19.37
C PRO A 121 -5.61 1.40 20.10
N PRO A 122 -6.75 1.65 19.43
CA PRO A 122 -7.89 2.32 20.05
C PRO A 122 -8.55 1.48 21.17
N SER A 123 -8.32 0.16 21.16
CA SER A 123 -8.81 -0.75 22.19
C SER A 123 -8.02 -0.69 23.50
N PHE A 124 -6.88 0.02 23.53
CA PHE A 124 -6.06 0.09 24.74
C PHE A 124 -6.72 0.98 25.80
N PRO A 125 -6.83 0.53 27.06
CA PRO A 125 -7.31 1.38 28.14
C PRO A 125 -6.33 2.54 28.39
N ALA A 126 -6.83 3.61 29.01
CA ALA A 126 -6.04 4.82 29.28
C ALA A 126 -4.74 4.53 30.07
N SER A 127 -4.74 3.55 30.98
CA SER A 127 -3.55 3.12 31.71
C SER A 127 -2.46 2.55 30.80
N ALA A 128 -2.83 1.67 29.87
CA ALA A 128 -1.90 1.07 28.90
C ALA A 128 -1.38 2.12 27.91
N ARG A 129 -2.25 3.05 27.46
CA ARG A 129 -1.83 4.17 26.61
C ARG A 129 -0.79 5.05 27.31
N ARG A 130 -1.01 5.42 28.58
CA ARG A 130 -0.03 6.19 29.36
C ARG A 130 1.29 5.45 29.56
N LEU A 131 1.27 4.13 29.76
CA LEU A 131 2.48 3.33 29.89
C LEU A 131 3.31 3.36 28.59
N LEU A 132 2.65 3.18 27.43
CA LEU A 132 3.30 3.28 26.14
C LEU A 132 3.86 4.67 25.86
N GLU A 133 3.11 5.73 26.18
CA GLU A 133 3.56 7.12 26.04
C GLU A 133 4.80 7.40 26.89
N LYS A 134 4.83 6.95 28.14
CA LYS A 134 6.01 7.04 29.02
C LYS A 134 7.20 6.27 28.44
N GLY A 135 6.99 5.04 27.97
CA GLY A 135 8.05 4.23 27.36
C GLY A 135 8.59 4.84 26.06
N ALA A 136 7.71 5.43 25.24
CA ALA A 136 8.10 6.14 24.03
C ALA A 136 8.93 7.38 24.35
N ALA A 137 8.52 8.18 25.34
CA ALA A 137 9.30 9.34 25.77
C ALA A 137 10.71 8.95 26.27
N LEU A 138 10.80 7.94 27.12
CA LEU A 138 12.09 7.42 27.60
C LEU A 138 12.98 6.91 26.45
N SER A 139 12.38 6.17 25.51
CA SER A 139 13.05 5.67 24.31
C SER A 139 13.58 6.82 23.44
N GLU A 140 12.80 7.87 23.23
CA GLU A 140 13.24 9.07 22.51
C GLU A 140 14.32 9.86 23.25
N ASP A 141 14.23 9.98 24.58
CA ASP A 141 15.25 10.63 25.41
C ASP A 141 16.59 9.91 25.29
N CYS A 142 16.60 8.58 25.43
CA CYS A 142 17.79 7.77 25.19
C CYS A 142 18.30 7.93 23.75
N ALA A 143 17.42 7.96 22.76
CA ALA A 143 17.80 8.14 21.36
C ALA A 143 18.51 9.48 21.11
N ARG A 144 18.15 10.57 21.80
CA ARG A 144 18.81 11.88 21.65
C ARG A 144 20.28 11.84 22.09
N SER A 145 20.60 11.00 23.06
CA SER A 145 21.98 10.78 23.55
C SER A 145 22.83 9.88 22.64
N LEU A 146 22.24 9.22 21.64
CA LEU A 146 22.94 8.33 20.72
C LEU A 146 23.35 9.03 19.41
N PRO A 147 24.45 8.57 18.77
CA PRO A 147 24.76 8.92 17.38
C PRO A 147 23.58 8.67 16.44
N GLU A 148 23.41 9.52 15.42
CA GLU A 148 22.23 9.50 14.54
C GLU A 148 21.92 8.10 13.98
N GLY A 149 22.93 7.38 13.48
CA GLY A 149 22.77 6.03 12.92
C GLY A 149 22.34 4.95 13.91
N LEU A 150 22.49 5.17 15.22
CA LEU A 150 22.10 4.23 16.28
C LEU A 150 20.72 4.53 16.85
N ARG A 151 20.20 5.76 16.67
CA ARG A 151 18.90 6.18 17.22
C ARG A 151 17.74 5.24 16.86
N PRO A 152 17.61 4.76 15.60
CA PRO A 152 16.49 3.89 15.25
C PRO A 152 16.43 2.57 16.04
N TYR A 153 17.56 2.10 16.59
CA TYR A 153 17.63 0.82 17.31
C TYR A 153 16.96 0.85 18.69
N ILE A 154 16.88 2.02 19.32
CA ILE A 154 16.22 2.15 20.64
C ILE A 154 14.75 2.57 20.51
N LEU A 155 14.31 2.98 19.32
CA LEU A 155 12.93 3.39 19.07
C LEU A 155 11.98 2.18 19.05
N LEU A 156 10.86 2.32 19.76
CA LEU A 156 9.80 1.30 19.82
C LEU A 156 9.16 1.01 18.46
N ASN A 157 8.64 -0.21 18.28
CA ASN A 157 7.85 -0.61 17.10
C ASN A 157 6.54 0.17 16.91
N ALA A 158 6.12 0.92 17.93
CA ALA A 158 4.99 1.85 17.85
C ALA A 158 5.36 3.14 17.11
N HIS A 159 6.64 3.52 17.03
CA HIS A 159 7.08 4.72 16.31
C HIS A 159 6.77 4.60 14.82
N ARG A 160 6.38 5.73 14.23
CA ARG A 160 6.10 5.82 12.81
C ARG A 160 7.38 5.92 12.00
N ARG A 161 7.26 5.55 10.74
CA ARG A 161 8.28 5.72 9.72
C ARG A 161 7.66 6.11 8.40
N ALA A 162 8.43 6.84 7.58
CA ALA A 162 8.05 7.14 6.21
C ALA A 162 8.37 5.93 5.32
N VAL A 163 7.49 5.60 4.39
CA VAL A 163 7.72 4.56 3.39
C VAL A 163 7.21 5.07 2.06
N SER A 164 8.07 5.09 1.05
CA SER A 164 7.64 5.28 -0.34
C SER A 164 7.46 3.90 -0.97
N MET A 165 6.33 3.71 -1.64
CA MET A 165 5.93 2.42 -2.19
C MET A 165 5.43 2.59 -3.62
N SER A 166 5.82 1.69 -4.52
CA SER A 166 5.22 1.52 -5.84
C SER A 166 4.75 0.08 -5.99
N VAL A 167 3.53 -0.11 -6.47
CA VAL A 167 2.88 -1.41 -6.56
C VAL A 167 1.99 -1.49 -7.79
N ASN A 168 1.98 -2.64 -8.46
CA ASN A 168 1.06 -2.87 -9.57
C ASN A 168 -0.35 -3.27 -9.07
N ALA A 169 -1.36 -3.23 -9.95
CA ALA A 169 -2.74 -3.50 -9.57
C ALA A 169 -2.96 -4.94 -9.10
N ARG A 170 -2.27 -5.92 -9.70
CA ARG A 170 -2.33 -7.33 -9.29
C ARG A 170 -1.88 -7.50 -7.84
N GLU A 171 -0.77 -6.90 -7.46
CA GLU A 171 -0.24 -6.94 -6.09
C GLU A 171 -1.08 -6.08 -5.14
N LEU A 172 -1.62 -4.94 -5.58
CA LEU A 172 -2.49 -4.11 -4.74
C LEU A 172 -3.78 -4.85 -4.36
N VAL A 173 -4.37 -5.61 -5.29
CA VAL A 173 -5.53 -6.48 -5.01
C VAL A 173 -5.12 -7.62 -4.06
N HIS A 174 -3.93 -8.19 -4.21
CA HIS A 174 -3.42 -9.20 -3.28
C HIS A 174 -3.19 -8.65 -1.86
N ILE A 175 -2.61 -7.44 -1.74
CA ILE A 175 -2.48 -6.71 -0.47
C ILE A 175 -3.84 -6.51 0.16
N SER A 176 -4.83 -6.03 -0.60
CA SER A 176 -6.20 -5.84 -0.12
C SER A 176 -6.76 -7.13 0.47
N ARG A 177 -6.70 -8.25 -0.26
CA ARG A 177 -7.22 -9.55 0.20
C ARG A 177 -6.62 -10.01 1.53
N LEU A 178 -5.32 -9.79 1.74
CA LEU A 178 -4.64 -10.23 2.95
C LEU A 178 -4.67 -9.22 4.10
N ARG A 179 -4.69 -7.93 3.79
CA ARG A 179 -4.49 -6.86 4.78
C ARG A 179 -5.77 -6.14 5.14
N GLU A 180 -6.83 -6.24 4.33
CA GLU A 180 -8.17 -5.77 4.69
C GLU A 180 -9.04 -6.82 5.40
N ASP A 181 -8.51 -8.03 5.60
CA ASP A 181 -9.20 -9.10 6.33
C ASP A 181 -9.52 -8.72 7.78
N SER A 182 -10.62 -9.24 8.33
CA SER A 182 -11.02 -8.99 9.72
C SER A 182 -9.96 -9.41 10.74
N HIS A 183 -9.16 -10.44 10.42
CA HIS A 183 -8.09 -10.97 11.28
C HIS A 183 -6.75 -10.22 11.10
N ALA A 184 -6.64 -9.36 10.10
CA ALA A 184 -5.45 -8.54 9.93
C ALA A 184 -5.32 -7.52 11.07
N GLN A 185 -4.07 -7.26 11.47
CA GLN A 185 -3.77 -6.27 12.50
C GLN A 185 -4.31 -4.89 12.08
N TRP A 186 -5.01 -4.23 13.02
CA TRP A 186 -5.85 -3.07 12.71
C TRP A 186 -5.12 -1.92 12.00
N ASP A 187 -3.84 -1.69 12.31
CA ASP A 187 -3.05 -0.59 11.76
C ASP A 187 -2.77 -0.83 10.27
N ILE A 188 -2.19 -1.98 9.91
CA ILE A 188 -1.97 -2.33 8.50
C ILE A 188 -3.28 -2.44 7.72
N ARG A 189 -4.36 -2.88 8.37
CA ARG A 189 -5.70 -2.87 7.77
C ARG A 189 -6.18 -1.48 7.40
N GLY A 190 -6.04 -0.52 8.31
CA GLY A 190 -6.37 0.88 8.03
C GLY A 190 -5.53 1.50 6.92
N ILE A 191 -4.25 1.11 6.82
CA ILE A 191 -3.36 1.58 5.74
C ILE A 191 -3.74 0.97 4.39
N ALA A 192 -3.89 -0.35 4.32
CA ALA A 192 -4.28 -1.04 3.09
C ALA A 192 -5.61 -0.53 2.54
N SER A 193 -6.60 -0.34 3.42
CA SER A 193 -7.91 0.17 3.02
C SER A 193 -7.87 1.60 2.49
N LYS A 194 -7.04 2.48 3.08
CA LYS A 194 -6.84 3.85 2.56
C LYS A 194 -6.14 3.85 1.21
N MET A 195 -5.10 3.03 1.03
CA MET A 195 -4.41 2.86 -0.26
C MET A 195 -5.39 2.41 -1.33
N LEU A 196 -6.17 1.36 -1.05
CA LEU A 196 -7.14 0.84 -1.98
C LEU A 196 -8.24 1.86 -2.30
N ALA A 197 -8.79 2.56 -1.31
CA ALA A 197 -9.81 3.57 -1.52
C ALA A 197 -9.32 4.72 -2.42
N LEU A 198 -8.06 5.14 -2.28
CA LEU A 198 -7.44 6.14 -3.16
C LEU A 198 -7.33 5.62 -4.60
N ALA A 199 -6.86 4.38 -4.78
CA ALA A 199 -6.66 3.78 -6.09
C ALA A 199 -7.98 3.44 -6.80
N LYS A 200 -8.99 2.92 -6.07
CA LYS A 200 -10.34 2.62 -6.59
C LYS A 200 -11.03 3.84 -7.18
N ARG A 201 -10.78 5.05 -6.66
CA ARG A 201 -11.31 6.29 -7.26
C ARG A 201 -10.73 6.61 -8.63
N ARG A 202 -9.58 6.01 -8.99
CA ARG A 202 -8.89 6.24 -10.27
C ARG A 202 -9.11 5.10 -11.27
N ALA A 203 -9.30 3.89 -10.76
CA ALA A 203 -9.44 2.68 -11.57
C ALA A 203 -10.46 1.70 -10.93
N PRO A 204 -11.75 2.07 -10.87
CA PRO A 204 -12.78 1.25 -10.23
C PRO A 204 -12.93 -0.14 -10.87
N LEU A 205 -12.81 -0.26 -12.20
CA LEU A 205 -12.97 -1.55 -12.89
C LEU A 205 -11.76 -2.46 -12.64
N THR A 206 -10.56 -1.90 -12.71
CA THR A 206 -9.30 -2.58 -12.44
C THR A 206 -9.24 -3.10 -11.01
N LEU A 207 -9.76 -2.33 -10.05
CA LEU A 207 -9.70 -2.71 -8.65
C LEU A 207 -11.02 -3.31 -8.14
N SER A 208 -11.92 -3.72 -9.03
CA SER A 208 -13.22 -4.30 -8.67
C SER A 208 -13.11 -5.56 -7.82
N ALA A 209 -12.16 -6.46 -8.14
CA ALA A 209 -11.93 -7.74 -7.45
C ALA A 209 -11.15 -7.65 -6.11
N SER A 210 -11.09 -6.46 -5.51
CA SER A 210 -10.40 -6.22 -4.22
C SER A 210 -11.37 -6.11 -3.05
N GLY A 211 -10.90 -6.59 -1.89
CA GLY A 211 -11.62 -6.67 -0.63
C GLY A 211 -10.98 -7.74 0.25
N GLY A 212 -11.16 -7.66 1.57
CA GLY A 212 -10.65 -8.69 2.49
C GLY A 212 -11.33 -10.05 2.24
N LYS A 213 -10.59 -11.15 2.42
CA LYS A 213 -11.15 -12.51 2.20
C LYS A 213 -12.43 -12.74 3.00
N SER A 214 -12.45 -12.34 4.26
CA SER A 214 -13.63 -12.39 5.15
C SER A 214 -14.89 -11.69 4.62
N SER A 215 -14.76 -10.76 3.67
CA SER A 215 -15.89 -10.06 3.03
C SER A 215 -16.30 -10.66 1.68
N LEU A 216 -15.42 -11.44 1.05
CA LEU A 216 -15.63 -12.07 -0.26
C LEU A 216 -16.09 -13.52 -0.15
N GLU A 217 -15.93 -14.16 1.01
CA GLU A 217 -16.33 -15.54 1.31
C GLU A 217 -17.72 -15.65 1.97
N ARG A 218 -18.49 -14.54 2.01
CA ARG A 218 -19.90 -14.53 2.47
C ARG A 218 -20.84 -14.58 1.29
#